data_AF-A0A973KWX1-F1
#
_entry.id   AF-A0A973KWX1-F1
#
_cell.length_a   1.000
_cell.length_b   1.000
_cell.length_c   1.000
_cell.angle_alpha   90.00
_cell.angle_beta   90.00
_cell.angle_gamma   90.00
#
_symmetry.space_group_name_H-M   'P 1'
#
loop_
_entity.id
_entity.type
_entity.pdbx_description
1 polymer ?
#
loop_
_entity_poly.entity_id
_entity_poly.type
_entity_poly.pdbx_seq_one_letter_code
_entity_poly.pdbx_strand_id
1 'polypeptide(L)' 'ADLAPDLPPETVTALVAAWAQLYGLIGFELFGQFNRVVEDRATFFRHAVGELAHGVGLVYGG' A
#
# COMPACT_ATOMS: atom_id res chain seq x y z
N ALA A 1 1.27 6.86 -19.59
CA ALA A 1 -0.14 6.46 -19.54
C ALA A 1 -0.82 7.42 -18.60
N ASP A 2 -1.95 8.01 -19.00
CA ASP A 2 -2.69 8.94 -18.15
C ASP A 2 -3.33 8.13 -17.02
N LEU A 3 -2.90 8.37 -15.78
CA LEU A 3 -3.40 7.70 -14.58
C LEU A 3 -4.74 8.34 -14.22
N ALA A 4 -5.80 7.86 -14.85
CA ALA A 4 -7.18 8.25 -14.62
C ALA A 4 -7.45 9.77 -14.80
N PRO A 5 -7.79 10.23 -16.02
CA PRO A 5 -7.98 11.65 -16.32
C PRO A 5 -9.09 12.34 -15.50
N ASP A 6 -10.01 11.57 -14.92
CA ASP A 6 -11.14 12.07 -14.15
C ASP A 6 -10.89 12.16 -12.64
N LEU A 7 -9.71 11.76 -12.15
CA LEU A 7 -9.39 11.83 -10.73
C LEU A 7 -8.84 13.20 -10.32
N PRO A 8 -9.20 13.71 -9.14
CA PRO A 8 -8.53 14.87 -8.57
C PRO A 8 -7.00 14.64 -8.46
N PRO A 9 -6.15 15.63 -8.77
CA PRO A 9 -4.68 15.47 -8.75
C PRO A 9 -4.10 14.94 -7.43
N GLU A 10 -4.71 15.30 -6.31
CA GLU A 10 -4.38 14.81 -4.98
C GLU A 10 -4.62 13.30 -4.84
N THR A 11 -5.66 12.77 -5.50
CA THR A 11 -6.00 11.34 -5.48
C THR A 11 -4.98 10.55 -6.31
N VAL A 12 -4.56 11.08 -7.45
CA VAL A 12 -3.50 10.47 -8.27
C VAL A 12 -2.19 10.41 -7.48
N THR A 13 -1.86 11.49 -6.78
CA THR A 13 -0.66 11.55 -5.92
C THR A 13 -0.73 10.51 -4.79
N ALA A 14 -1.87 10.44 -4.09
CA ALA A 14 -2.10 9.44 -3.05
C ALA A 14 -1.99 8.01 -3.59
N LEU A 15 -2.54 7.75 -4.78
CA LEU A 15 -2.48 6.45 -5.44
C LEU A 15 -1.05 6.04 -5.78
N VAL A 16 -0.26 6.94 -6.37
CA VAL A 16 1.15 6.68 -6.69
C VAL A 16 1.96 6.43 -5.42
N ALA A 17 1.73 7.21 -4.37
CA ALA A 17 2.39 7.01 -3.08
C ALA A 17 2.02 5.66 -2.45
N ALA A 18 0.75 5.27 -2.49
CA ALA A 18 0.29 3.98 -1.98
C ALA A 18 0.90 2.81 -2.79
N TRP A 19 1.02 2.95 -4.10
CA TRP A 19 1.66 1.96 -4.96
C TRP A 19 3.15 1.77 -4.64
N ALA A 20 3.89 2.88 -4.47
CA ALA A 20 5.30 2.83 -4.08
C ALA A 20 5.49 2.15 -2.71
N GLN A 21 4.63 2.45 -1.74
CA GLN A 21 4.65 1.82 -0.42
C GLN A 21 4.34 0.32 -0.50
N LEU A 22 3.34 -0.09 -1.27
CA LEU A 22 3.02 -1.51 -1.48
C LEU A 22 4.20 -2.26 -2.11
N TYR A 23 4.84 -1.68 -3.12
CA TYR A 23 6.06 -2.22 -3.71
C TYR A 23 7.19 -2.35 -2.68
N GLY A 24 7.35 -1.36 -1.81
CA GLY A 24 8.30 -1.39 -0.69
C GLY A 24 8.01 -2.54 0.28
N LEU A 25 6.76 -2.73 0.68
CA LEU A 25 6.34 -3.83 1.56
C LEU A 25 6.65 -5.20 0.95
N ILE A 26 6.30 -5.40 -0.33
CA ILE A 26 6.57 -6.65 -1.04
C ILE A 26 8.09 -6.85 -1.20
N GLY A 27 8.83 -5.82 -1.59
CA GLY A 27 10.28 -5.88 -1.73
C GLY A 27 10.98 -6.21 -0.42
N PHE A 28 10.58 -5.58 0.68
CA PHE A 28 11.16 -5.85 2.00
C PHE A 28 10.92 -7.28 2.45
N GLU A 29 9.76 -7.85 2.15
CA GLU A 29 9.48 -9.26 2.42
C GLU A 29 10.34 -10.19 1.56
N LEU A 30 10.33 -9.98 0.23
CA LEU A 30 11.05 -10.85 -0.71
C LEU A 30 12.57 -10.81 -0.54
N PHE A 31 13.13 -9.65 -0.18
CA PHE A 31 14.56 -9.46 0.03
C PHE A 31 14.97 -9.61 1.50
N GLY A 32 14.09 -10.13 2.35
CA GLY A 32 14.41 -10.54 3.72
C GLY A 32 14.69 -9.40 4.71
N GLN A 33 14.28 -8.17 4.40
CA GLN A 33 14.43 -7.01 5.29
C GLN A 33 13.56 -7.12 6.55
N PHE A 34 12.47 -7.89 6.50
CA PHE A 34 11.61 -8.16 7.67
C PHE A 34 12.10 -9.31 8.56
N ASN A 35 13.15 -10.03 8.17
CA ASN A 35 13.64 -11.16 8.96
C ASN A 35 14.07 -10.71 10.36
N ARG A 36 13.47 -11.31 11.40
CA ARG A 36 13.70 -10.98 12.82
C ARG A 36 13.25 -9.57 13.23
N VAL A 37 12.53 -8.86 12.37
CA VAL A 37 11.95 -7.54 12.65
C VAL A 37 10.44 -7.63 12.78
N VAL A 38 9.80 -8.43 11.92
CA VAL A 38 8.35 -8.66 11.93
C VAL A 38 8.08 -10.14 12.17
N GLU A 39 7.45 -10.45 13.30
CA GLU A 39 7.16 -11.83 13.70
C GLU A 39 5.97 -12.41 12.93
N ASP A 40 4.83 -11.73 12.93
CA ASP A 40 3.64 -12.09 12.12
C ASP A 40 3.53 -11.20 10.88
N ARG A 41 4.20 -11.64 9.82
CA ARG A 41 4.27 -10.92 8.55
C ARG A 41 2.95 -10.85 7.81
N ALA A 42 2.12 -11.89 7.92
CA ALA A 42 0.84 -11.93 7.21
C ALA A 42 -0.16 -10.94 7.83
N THR A 43 -0.22 -10.88 9.16
CA THR A 43 -1.05 -9.90 9.86
C THR A 43 -0.56 -8.48 9.64
N PHE A 44 0.76 -8.25 9.71
CA PHE A 44 1.36 -6.96 9.39
C PHE A 44 1.00 -6.50 7.97
N PHE A 45 1.17 -7.37 6.96
CA PHE A 45 0.87 -7.03 5.58
C PHE A 45 -0.61 -6.65 5.40
N ARG A 46 -1.54 -7.46 5.94
CA ARG A 46 -2.99 -7.16 5.88
C ARG A 46 -3.34 -5.81 6.50
N HIS A 47 -2.76 -5.51 7.65
CA HIS A 47 -2.97 -4.22 8.31
C HIS A 47 -2.42 -3.07 7.45
N ALA A 48 -1.18 -3.18 6.98
CA ALA A 48 -0.54 -2.14 6.18
C ALA A 48 -1.28 -1.86 4.86
N VAL A 49 -1.70 -2.90 4.12
CA VAL A 49 -2.47 -2.70 2.88
C VAL A 49 -3.88 -2.16 3.14
N GLY A 50 -4.48 -2.46 4.29
CA GLY A 50 -5.73 -1.85 4.73
C GLY A 50 -5.59 -0.33 4.92
N GLU A 51 -4.53 0.11 5.59
CA GLU A 51 -4.24 1.53 5.76
C GLU A 51 -3.92 2.23 4.44
N LEU A 52 -3.17 1.58 3.54
CA LEU A 52 -2.93 2.11 2.19
C LEU A 52 -4.24 2.27 1.40
N ALA A 53 -5.14 1.28 1.50
CA ALA A 53 -6.46 1.32 0.87
C ALA A 53 -7.30 2.49 1.42
N HIS A 54 -7.37 2.67 2.73
CA HIS A 54 -8.02 3.81 3.36
C HIS A 54 -7.42 5.15 2.89
N GLY A 55 -6.09 5.24 2.80
CA GLY A 55 -5.39 6.43 2.35
C GLY A 55 -5.71 6.85 0.90
N VAL A 56 -6.17 5.92 0.06
CA VAL A 56 -6.62 6.21 -1.32
C VAL A 56 -8.14 6.20 -1.47
N GLY A 57 -8.89 6.13 -0.37
CA GLY A 57 -10.36 6.15 -0.38
C GLY A 57 -11.02 4.80 -0.67
N LEU A 58 -10.25 3.70 -0.73
CA LEU A 58 -10.77 2.33 -0.80
C LEU A 58 -11.13 1.85 0.61
N VAL A 59 -12.33 2.23 1.07
CA VAL A 59 -12.92 1.68 2.30
C VAL A 59 -13.63 0.36 2.00
N TYR A 60 -13.33 -0.69 2.76
CA TYR A 60 -14.09 -1.93 2.73
C TYR A 60 -15.49 -1.61 3.28
N GLY A 61 -16.51 -1.58 2.42
CA GLY A 61 -17.90 -1.58 2.88
C GLY A 61 -18.14 -2.90 3.63
N GLY A 62 -18.33 -2.83 4.94
CA GLY A 62 -18.78 -3.96 5.75
C GLY A 62 -20.19 -4.39 5.38
#